data_AF-A0A359MSP0-F1
#
_entry.id   AF-A0A359MSP0-F1
#
_cell.length_a   1.000
_cell.length_b   1.000
_cell.length_c   1.000
_cell.angle_alpha   90.00
_cell.angle_beta   90.00
_cell.angle_gamma   90.00
#
_symmetry.space_group_name_H-M   'P 1'
#
loop_
_entity.id
_entity.type
_entity.pdbx_description
1 polymer ?
#
loop_
_entity_poly.entity_id
_entity_poly.type
_entity_poly.pdbx_seq_one_letter_code
_entity_poly.pdbx_strand_id
1 'polypeptide(L)' 'ALVGGGGGGRPNMAQAGGKSAEGIDAAIAKAKEVLAEQIKG' A
#
# COMPACT_ATOMS: atom_id res chain seq x y z
N ALA A 1 4.05 3.08 7.68
CA ALA A 1 4.01 2.99 6.21
C ALA A 1 5.42 2.69 5.69
N LEU A 2 5.56 1.76 4.75
CA LEU A 2 6.87 1.26 4.25
C LEU A 2 7.73 2.36 3.60
N VAL A 3 7.11 3.43 3.11
CA VAL A 3 7.75 4.58 2.46
C VAL A 3 7.62 5.88 3.27
N GLY A 4 7.27 5.79 4.56
CA GLY A 4 7.23 6.95 5.46
C GLY A 4 6.16 8.02 5.16
N GLY A 5 5.04 7.65 4.51
CA GLY A 5 3.94 8.58 4.24
C GLY A 5 2.57 8.11 4.70
N GLY A 6 1.56 8.95 4.47
CA GLY A 6 0.19 8.75 4.92
C GLY A 6 -0.77 8.50 3.75
N GLY A 7 -1.98 8.05 4.07
CA GLY A 7 -3.04 7.83 3.09
C GLY A 7 -4.40 8.33 3.60
N GLY A 8 -5.32 8.52 2.66
CA GLY A 8 -6.69 8.96 2.92
C GLY A 8 -7.60 8.53 1.78
N GLY A 9 -8.91 8.55 1.98
CA GLY A 9 -9.83 8.03 0.98
C GLY A 9 -11.30 8.18 1.34
N ARG A 10 -12.13 7.91 0.35
CA ARG A 10 -13.57 7.65 0.45
C ARG A 10 -13.82 6.15 0.31
N PRO A 11 -15.03 5.63 0.62
CA PRO A 11 -15.32 4.20 0.53
C PRO A 11 -14.90 3.51 -0.79
N ASN A 12 -14.94 4.23 -1.92
CA ASN A 12 -14.57 3.69 -3.24
C ASN A 12 -13.25 4.26 -3.80
N MET A 13 -12.50 5.02 -3.02
CA MET A 13 -11.29 5.69 -3.50
C MET A 13 -10.27 5.81 -2.37
N ALA A 14 -9.07 5.26 -2.57
CA ALA A 14 -7.95 5.45 -1.65
C ALA A 14 -6.78 6.12 -2.38
N GLN A 15 -6.04 6.95 -1.66
CA GLN A 15 -4.82 7.59 -2.11
C GLN A 15 -3.77 7.53 -0.99
N ALA A 16 -2.50 7.42 -1.37
CA ALA A 16 -1.37 7.36 -0.46
C ALA A 16 -0.15 8.07 -1.07
N GLY A 17 0.76 8.51 -0.20
CA GLY A 17 2.06 9.05 -0.59
C GLY A 17 3.18 8.55 0.33
N GLY A 18 4.43 8.78 -0.06
CA GLY A 18 5.63 8.38 0.68
C GLY A 18 6.71 9.46 0.60
N LYS A 19 7.55 9.55 1.63
CA LYS A 19 8.71 10.46 1.69
C LYS A 19 10.03 9.76 1.31
N SER A 20 10.08 8.43 1.41
CA SER A 20 11.29 7.63 1.19
C SER A 20 11.07 6.63 0.06
N ALA A 21 11.80 6.79 -1.05
CA ALA A 21 11.73 5.88 -2.20
C ALA A 21 12.32 4.49 -1.92
N GLU A 22 13.19 4.37 -0.92
CA GLU A 22 13.87 3.12 -0.50
C GLU A 22 12.88 1.98 -0.17
N GLY A 23 11.66 2.32 0.27
CA GLY A 23 10.65 1.34 0.65
C GLY A 23 9.73 0.86 -0.47
N ILE A 24 9.95 1.29 -1.73
CA ILE A 24 9.04 1.00 -2.85
C ILE A 24 8.96 -0.50 -3.13
N ASP A 25 10.09 -1.20 -3.19
CA ASP A 25 10.11 -2.64 -3.49
C ASP A 25 9.37 -3.43 -2.39
N ALA A 26 9.59 -3.07 -1.12
CA ALA A 26 8.88 -3.65 0.01
C ALA A 26 7.36 -3.35 -0.06
N ALA A 27 6.99 -2.14 -0.48
CA ALA A 27 5.58 -1.77 -0.65
C ALA A 27 4.89 -2.60 -1.75
N ILE A 28 5.56 -2.82 -2.88
CA ILE A 28 5.04 -3.66 -3.97
C ILE A 28 4.93 -5.11 -3.53
N ALA A 29 5.93 -5.65 -2.82
CA ALA A 29 5.88 -7.01 -2.28
C ALA A 29 4.68 -7.17 -1.32
N LYS A 30 4.50 -6.23 -0.39
CA LYS A 30 3.39 -6.27 0.57
C LYS A 30 2.02 -6.14 -0.11
N ALA A 31 1.90 -5.36 -1.18
CA ALA A 31 0.66 -5.23 -1.94
C ALA A 31 0.19 -6.58 -2.54
N LYS A 32 1.13 -7.41 -3.02
CA LYS A 32 0.83 -8.75 -3.53
C LYS A 32 0.28 -9.67 -2.43
N GLU A 33 0.89 -9.65 -1.25
CA GLU A 33 0.43 -10.43 -0.09
C GLU A 33 -0.99 -10.06 0.31
N VAL A 34 -1.26 -8.76 0.48
CA VAL A 34 -2.57 -8.26 0.89
C VAL A 34 -3.63 -8.57 -0.16
N LEU A 35 -3.31 -8.41 -1.45
CA LEU A 35 -4.23 -8.78 -2.52
C LEU A 35 -4.58 -10.27 -2.47
N ALA A 36 -3.60 -11.14 -2.26
CA ALA A 36 -3.81 -12.58 -2.14
C ALA A 36 -4.71 -12.95 -0.95
N GLU A 37 -4.65 -12.21 0.16
CA GLU A 37 -5.55 -12.38 1.31
C GLU A 37 -6.97 -11.94 0.99
N GLN A 38 -7.15 -10.82 0.27
CA GLN A 38 -8.48 -10.28 -0.06
C GLN A 38 -9.24 -11.13 -1.08
N ILE A 39 -8.53 -11.77 -2.02
CA ILE A 39 -9.15 -12.59 -3.06
C ILE A 39 -9.35 -14.05 -2.65
N LYS A 40 -8.90 -14.45 -1.45
CA LYS A 40 -8.85 -15.86 -1.05
C LYS A 40 -10.20 -16.52 -0.78
N GLY A 41 -11.31 -15.76 -0.73
CA GLY A 41 -12.67 -16.29 -0.62
C GLY A 41 -12.98 -16.85 0.76
#